data_AF-A0A2K9IXI2-F1
#
_entry.id   AF-A0A2K9IXI2-F1
#
_cell.length_a   1.000
_cell.length_b   1.000
_cell.length_c   1.000
_cell.angle_alpha   90.00
_cell.angle_beta   90.00
_cell.angle_gamma   90.00
#
_symmetry.space_group_name_H-M   'P 1'
#
loop_
_entity.id
_entity.type
_entity.pdbx_description
1 polymer ?
#
loop_
_entity_poly.entity_id
_entity_poly.type
_entity_poly.pdbx_seq_one_letter_code
_entity_poly.pdbx_strand_id
1 'polypeptide(L)'
;MLPDWAYINYFVIAIFYAAVIPFYLALYQAYKLLLFIDKNKAFSESSVIALKKIKYCAITISCLHVLNVPLFYLFAEIDDAPGAVFVGLVVPIASMVIAVFAAVLQRLFQEALYIKSENDLTV
;
A
#
# COMPACT_ATOMS: atom_id res chain seq x y z
N MET A 1 30.46 2.98 -21.46
CA MET A 1 29.23 2.84 -20.66
C MET A 1 29.68 2.66 -19.21
N LEU A 2 29.44 3.65 -18.35
CA LEU A 2 30.04 3.74 -17.01
C LEU A 2 29.44 2.70 -16.02
N PRO A 3 30.24 2.12 -15.12
CA PRO A 3 29.80 1.10 -14.14
C PRO A 3 28.66 1.58 -13.22
N ASP A 4 28.58 2.87 -12.94
CA ASP A 4 27.65 3.46 -11.96
C ASP A 4 26.17 3.33 -12.39
N TRP A 5 25.89 3.37 -13.69
CA TRP A 5 24.54 3.27 -14.23
C TRP A 5 23.96 1.85 -14.06
N ALA A 6 24.82 0.84 -14.10
CA ALA A 6 24.40 -0.55 -13.89
C ALA A 6 23.91 -0.78 -12.45
N TYR A 7 24.61 -0.24 -11.45
CA TYR A 7 24.20 -0.35 -10.05
C TYR A 7 22.87 0.36 -9.77
N ILE A 8 22.66 1.56 -10.33
CA ILE A 8 21.40 2.29 -10.20
C ILE A 8 20.25 1.48 -10.80
N ASN A 9 20.42 0.90 -11.98
CA ASN A 9 19.42 0.01 -12.57
C ASN A 9 19.07 -1.19 -11.69
N TYR A 10 20.08 -1.90 -11.19
CA TYR A 10 19.85 -3.05 -10.32
C TYR A 10 19.11 -2.63 -9.04
N PHE A 11 19.44 -1.46 -8.50
CA PHE A 11 18.75 -0.92 -7.33
C PHE A 11 17.28 -0.59 -7.61
N VAL A 12 16.98 0.11 -8.71
CA VAL A 12 15.60 0.43 -9.12
C VAL A 12 14.81 -0.86 -9.34
N ILE A 13 15.35 -1.81 -10.09
CA ILE A 13 14.74 -3.12 -10.35
C ILE A 13 14.49 -3.87 -9.03
N ALA A 14 15.46 -3.88 -8.12
CA ALA A 14 15.32 -4.53 -6.82
C ALA A 14 14.18 -3.91 -5.99
N ILE A 15 13.98 -2.59 -6.04
CA ILE A 15 12.85 -1.95 -5.35
C ILE A 15 11.51 -2.40 -5.94
N PHE A 16 11.39 -2.46 -7.26
CA PHE A 16 10.16 -2.96 -7.90
C PHE A 16 9.86 -4.40 -7.47
N TYR A 17 10.86 -5.29 -7.50
CA TYR A 17 10.70 -6.68 -7.03
C TYR A 17 10.39 -6.75 -5.53
N ALA A 18 11.00 -5.91 -4.70
CA ALA A 18 10.72 -5.85 -3.26
C ALA A 18 9.26 -5.45 -2.99
N ALA A 19 8.69 -4.54 -3.79
CA ALA A 19 7.31 -4.09 -3.67
C ALA A 19 6.26 -5.12 -4.12
N VAL A 20 6.65 -6.12 -4.90
CA VAL A 20 5.77 -7.23 -5.30
C VAL A 20 5.25 -8.00 -4.07
N ILE A 21 6.10 -8.18 -3.06
CA ILE A 21 5.74 -8.89 -1.83
C ILE A 21 4.58 -8.20 -1.08
N PRO A 22 4.69 -6.93 -0.63
CA PRO A 22 3.58 -6.25 0.03
C PRO A 22 2.36 -6.08 -0.90
N PHE A 23 2.55 -5.98 -2.22
CA PHE A 23 1.42 -5.93 -3.16
C PHE A 23 0.56 -7.20 -3.10
N TYR A 24 1.16 -8.39 -3.25
CA TYR A 24 0.41 -9.64 -3.17
C TYR A 24 -0.14 -9.91 -1.77
N LEU A 25 0.57 -9.48 -0.72
CA LEU A 25 0.04 -9.55 0.64
C LEU A 25 -1.20 -8.67 0.81
N ALA A 26 -1.19 -7.44 0.30
CA ALA A 26 -2.35 -6.55 0.32
C ALA A 26 -3.52 -7.16 -0.45
N LEU A 27 -3.27 -7.70 -1.64
CA LEU A 27 -4.28 -8.34 -2.47
C LEU A 27 -4.93 -9.54 -1.77
N TYR A 28 -4.13 -10.39 -1.13
CA TYR A 28 -4.63 -11.51 -0.35
C TYR A 28 -5.51 -11.06 0.82
N GLN A 29 -5.14 -9.98 1.52
CA GLN A 29 -5.95 -9.45 2.61
C GLN A 29 -7.23 -8.78 2.11
N ALA A 30 -7.20 -8.13 0.94
CA ALA A 30 -8.40 -7.58 0.29
C ALA A 30 -9.38 -8.70 -0.09
N TYR A 31 -8.88 -9.80 -0.66
CA TYR A 31 -9.70 -10.98 -0.94
C TYR A 31 -10.31 -11.58 0.34
N LYS A 32 -9.52 -11.69 1.44
CA LYS A 32 -10.05 -12.13 2.74
C LYS A 32 -11.14 -11.21 3.27
N LEU A 33 -10.96 -9.90 3.15
CA LEU A 33 -11.95 -8.91 3.56
C LEU A 33 -13.27 -9.11 2.80
N LEU A 34 -13.19 -9.33 1.48
CA LEU A 34 -14.37 -9.65 0.66
C LEU A 34 -15.09 -10.90 1.16
N LEU A 35 -14.35 -11.98 1.44
CA LEU A 35 -14.94 -13.21 1.99
C LEU A 35 -15.59 -13.01 3.37
N PHE A 36 -15.07 -12.10 4.20
CA PHE A 36 -15.71 -11.76 5.47
C PHE A 36 -17.00 -10.99 5.25
N ILE A 37 -17.05 -10.10 4.27
CA ILE A 37 -18.27 -9.38 3.87
C ILE A 37 -19.33 -10.37 3.37
N ASP A 38 -18.97 -11.27 2.46
CA ASP A 38 -19.88 -12.29 1.91
C ASP A 38 -20.47 -13.21 2.99
N LYS A 39 -19.72 -13.44 4.07
CA LYS A 39 -20.14 -14.26 5.22
C LYS A 39 -20.89 -13.47 6.30
N ASN A 40 -21.29 -12.22 6.03
CA ASN A 40 -21.91 -11.31 7.00
C ASN A 40 -21.05 -11.07 8.26
N LYS A 41 -19.73 -11.18 8.13
CA LYS A 41 -18.72 -10.94 9.19
C LYS A 41 -17.86 -9.71 8.89
N ALA A 42 -18.42 -8.73 8.16
CA ALA A 42 -17.74 -7.49 7.80
C ALA A 42 -17.22 -6.75 9.04
N PHE A 43 -18.06 -6.60 10.07
CA PHE A 43 -17.67 -6.05 11.38
C PHE A 43 -17.18 -7.19 12.27
N SER A 44 -15.93 -7.62 12.07
CA SER A 44 -15.22 -8.61 12.88
C SER A 44 -13.79 -8.15 13.14
N GLU A 45 -13.18 -8.58 14.25
CA GLU A 45 -11.76 -8.31 14.50
C GLU A 45 -10.88 -8.76 13.32
N SER A 46 -11.27 -9.84 12.66
CA SER A 46 -10.58 -10.35 11.46
C SER A 46 -10.59 -9.35 10.30
N SER A 47 -11.70 -8.66 10.07
CA SER A 47 -11.78 -7.60 9.05
C SER A 47 -10.93 -6.39 9.40
N VAL A 48 -10.91 -5.98 10.68
CA VAL A 48 -10.03 -4.90 11.17
C VAL A 48 -8.56 -5.28 10.97
N ILE A 49 -8.18 -6.52 11.28
CA ILE A 49 -6.83 -7.02 11.07
C ILE A 49 -6.48 -7.03 9.57
N ALA A 50 -7.41 -7.43 8.70
CA ALA A 50 -7.20 -7.40 7.25
C ALA A 50 -6.95 -5.97 6.74
N LEU A 51 -7.79 -5.01 7.14
CA LEU A 51 -7.62 -3.58 6.81
C LEU A 51 -6.30 -3.01 7.35
N LYS A 52 -5.92 -3.36 8.59
CA LYS A 52 -4.63 -2.97 9.18
C LYS A 52 -3.46 -3.46 8.33
N LYS A 53 -3.52 -4.71 7.85
CA LYS A 53 -2.47 -5.28 6.98
C LYS A 53 -2.44 -4.61 5.60
N ILE A 54 -3.59 -4.36 4.97
CA ILE A 54 -3.67 -3.62 3.70
C ILE A 54 -3.01 -2.25 3.83
N LYS A 55 -3.36 -1.49 4.89
CA LYS A 55 -2.75 -0.19 5.20
C LYS A 55 -1.23 -0.26 5.29
N TYR A 56 -0.68 -1.19 6.08
CA TYR A 56 0.78 -1.31 6.23
C TYR A 56 1.45 -1.70 4.91
N CYS A 57 0.86 -2.62 4.14
CA CYS A 57 1.41 -2.98 2.83
C CYS A 57 1.45 -1.76 1.89
N ALA A 58 0.37 -0.97 1.85
CA ALA A 58 0.29 0.24 1.04
C ALA A 58 1.32 1.30 1.48
N ILE A 59 1.51 1.49 2.78
CA ILE A 59 2.58 2.36 3.32
C ILE A 59 3.97 1.85 2.89
N THR A 60 4.23 0.54 3.00
CA THR A 60 5.50 -0.06 2.57
C THR A 60 5.76 0.17 1.08
N ILE A 61 4.77 -0.07 0.22
CA ILE A 61 4.90 0.17 -1.24
C ILE A 61 5.18 1.64 -1.52
N SER A 62 4.47 2.54 -0.83
CA SER A 62 4.69 3.98 -0.94
C SER A 62 6.13 4.35 -0.55
N CYS A 63 6.60 3.95 0.64
CA CYS A 63 7.95 4.24 1.11
C CYS A 63 9.01 3.71 0.15
N LEU A 64 8.87 2.47 -0.32
CA LEU A 64 9.80 1.86 -1.28
C LEU A 64 9.92 2.69 -2.56
N HIS A 65 8.80 3.12 -3.14
CA HIS A 65 8.83 3.89 -4.40
C HIS A 65 9.20 5.37 -4.22
N VAL A 66 8.95 5.98 -3.05
CA VAL A 66 9.43 7.33 -2.75
C VAL A 66 10.96 7.39 -2.80
N LEU A 67 11.65 6.33 -2.37
CA LEU A 67 13.12 6.24 -2.45
C LEU A 67 13.65 6.26 -3.90
N ASN A 68 12.83 5.88 -4.88
CA ASN A 68 13.21 5.96 -6.30
C ASN A 68 13.03 7.35 -6.91
N VAL A 69 12.25 8.25 -6.29
CA VAL A 69 11.92 9.56 -6.88
C VAL A 69 13.17 10.40 -7.21
N PRO A 70 14.20 10.50 -6.33
CA PRO A 70 15.44 11.20 -6.67
C PRO A 70 16.18 10.58 -7.86
N LEU A 71 16.11 9.25 -8.02
CA LEU A 71 16.74 8.56 -9.14
C LEU A 71 16.01 8.84 -10.45
N PHE A 72 14.67 8.88 -10.44
CA PHE A 72 13.87 9.31 -11.60
C PHE A 72 14.16 10.76 -12.01
N TYR A 73 14.44 11.65 -11.06
CA TYR A 73 14.88 13.02 -11.37
C TYR A 73 16.22 13.03 -12.12
N LEU A 74 17.20 12.27 -11.65
CA LEU A 74 18.50 12.16 -12.33
C LEU A 74 18.36 11.59 -13.75
N PHE A 75 17.52 10.57 -13.95
CA PHE A 75 17.26 10.04 -15.29
C PHE A 75 16.55 11.04 -16.19
N ALA A 76 15.55 11.76 -15.66
CA ALA A 76 14.81 12.78 -16.39
C ALA A 76 15.71 13.93 -16.88
N GLU A 77 16.74 14.29 -16.10
CA GLU A 77 17.73 15.30 -16.49
C GLU A 77 18.68 14.78 -17.58
N ILE A 78 19.10 13.51 -17.51
CA ILE A 78 19.98 12.89 -18.51
C ILE A 78 19.29 12.73 -19.87
N ASP A 79 18.04 12.25 -19.87
CA ASP A 79 17.29 11.96 -21.10
C ASP A 79 16.49 13.18 -21.62
N ASP A 80 16.70 14.38 -21.06
CA ASP A 80 15.98 15.61 -21.37
C ASP A 80 14.44 15.44 -21.32
N ALA A 81 13.98 14.66 -20.35
CA ALA A 81 12.60 14.21 -20.19
C ALA A 81 12.05 14.52 -18.78
N PRO A 82 11.86 15.82 -18.43
CA PRO A 82 11.44 16.24 -17.08
C PRO A 82 10.09 15.63 -16.64
N GLY A 83 9.23 15.27 -17.60
CA GLY A 83 7.94 14.62 -17.34
C GLY A 83 8.03 13.23 -16.70
N ALA A 84 9.17 12.53 -16.85
CA ALA A 84 9.35 11.17 -16.32
C ALA A 84 9.28 11.10 -14.79
N VAL A 85 9.60 12.19 -14.09
CA VAL A 85 9.49 12.27 -12.63
C VAL A 85 8.04 12.07 -12.15
N PHE A 86 7.06 12.61 -12.88
CA PHE A 86 5.65 12.45 -12.53
C PHE A 86 5.20 11.00 -12.63
N VAL A 87 5.72 10.24 -13.59
CA VAL A 87 5.46 8.80 -13.72
C VAL A 87 5.97 8.05 -12.48
N GLY A 88 7.16 8.41 -11.98
CA GLY A 88 7.72 7.86 -10.74
C GLY A 88 6.91 8.16 -9.48
N LEU A 89 6.08 9.22 -9.48
CA LEU A 89 5.24 9.62 -8.35
C LEU A 89 3.88 8.93 -8.32
N VAL A 90 3.42 8.33 -9.43
CA VAL A 90 2.10 7.69 -9.52
C VAL A 90 1.93 6.58 -8.48
N VAL A 91 2.91 5.68 -8.39
CA VAL A 91 2.85 4.52 -7.48
C VAL A 91 2.86 4.92 -6.00
N PRO A 92 3.77 5.81 -5.54
CA PRO A 92 3.70 6.38 -4.20
C PRO A 92 2.36 7.01 -3.85
N ILE A 93 1.84 7.88 -4.72
CA ILE A 93 0.61 8.62 -4.45
C ILE A 93 -0.59 7.67 -4.40
N ALA A 94 -0.72 6.77 -5.36
CA ALA A 94 -1.80 5.78 -5.37
C ALA A 94 -1.76 4.89 -4.11
N SER A 95 -0.56 4.46 -3.71
CA SER A 95 -0.38 3.64 -2.50
C SER A 95 -0.72 4.43 -1.23
N MET A 96 -0.38 5.71 -1.15
CA MET A 96 -0.74 6.58 -0.04
C MET A 96 -2.27 6.75 0.05
N VAL A 97 -2.95 6.97 -1.07
CA VAL A 97 -4.42 7.03 -1.12
C VAL A 97 -5.02 5.75 -0.56
N ILE A 98 -4.57 4.58 -1.02
CA ILE A 98 -5.02 3.27 -0.50
C ILE A 98 -4.77 3.15 1.00
N ALA A 99 -3.60 3.57 1.50
CA ALA A 99 -3.27 3.52 2.92
C ALA A 99 -4.22 4.39 3.76
N VAL A 100 -4.52 5.61 3.31
CA VAL A 100 -5.46 6.53 3.97
C VAL A 100 -6.87 5.92 4.00
N PHE A 101 -7.38 5.43 2.87
CA PHE A 101 -8.69 4.80 2.82
C PHE A 101 -8.78 3.55 3.70
N ALA A 102 -7.75 2.69 3.68
CA ALA A 102 -7.70 1.52 4.54
C ALA A 102 -7.67 1.91 6.03
N ALA A 103 -6.98 3.00 6.40
CA ALA A 103 -6.95 3.51 7.76
C ALA A 103 -8.31 4.07 8.22
N VAL A 104 -9.00 4.80 7.34
CA VAL A 104 -10.36 5.30 7.61
C VAL A 104 -11.31 4.12 7.82
N LEU A 105 -11.34 3.15 6.90
CA LEU A 105 -12.16 1.94 7.03
C LEU A 105 -11.81 1.13 8.27
N GLN A 106 -10.51 1.02 8.60
CA GLN A 106 -10.06 0.33 9.82
C GLN A 106 -10.70 0.96 11.07
N ARG A 107 -10.72 2.30 11.17
CA ARG A 107 -11.34 3.00 12.31
C ARG A 107 -12.85 2.81 12.35
N LEU A 108 -13.53 2.98 11.22
CA LEU A 108 -14.98 2.80 11.15
C LEU A 108 -15.41 1.38 11.55
N PHE A 109 -14.65 0.36 11.12
CA PHE A 109 -14.95 -1.03 11.47
C PHE A 109 -14.66 -1.31 12.95
N GLN A 110 -13.63 -0.69 13.52
CA GLN A 110 -13.34 -0.79 14.96
C GLN A 110 -14.44 -0.16 15.82
N GLU A 111 -14.94 1.01 15.43
CA GLU A 111 -16.04 1.69 16.13
C GLU A 111 -17.33 0.88 16.04
N ALA A 112 -17.70 0.41 14.85
CA ALA A 112 -18.88 -0.43 14.65
C ALA A 112 -18.81 -1.75 15.45
N LEU A 113 -17.62 -2.34 15.54
CA LEU A 113 -17.37 -3.51 16.37
C LEU A 113 -17.57 -3.25 17.85
N TYR A 114 -17.03 -2.13 18.34
CA TYR A 114 -17.17 -1.73 19.74
C TYR A 114 -18.65 -1.57 20.10
N ILE A 115 -19.41 -0.83 19.29
CA ILE A 115 -20.86 -0.63 19.50
C ILE A 115 -21.61 -1.96 19.50
N LYS A 116 -21.30 -2.87 18.55
CA LYS A 116 -21.91 -4.19 18.51
C LYS A 116 -21.60 -5.01 19.77
N SER A 117 -20.34 -5.00 20.21
CA SER A 117 -19.93 -5.75 21.41
C SER A 117 -20.57 -5.23 22.69
N GLU A 118 -20.81 -3.92 22.79
CA GLU A 118 -21.51 -3.30 23.92
C GLU A 118 -23.00 -3.71 23.95
N ASN A 119 -23.65 -3.69 22.79
CA ASN A 119 -25.04 -4.14 22.66
C ASN A 119 -25.20 -5.63 22.99
N ASP A 120 -24.28 -6.49 22.55
CA ASP A 120 -24.30 -7.93 22.85
C ASP A 120 -24.07 -8.25 24.35
N LEU A 121 -23.52 -7.30 25.13
CA LEU A 121 -23.26 -7.45 26.58
C LEU A 121 -24.39 -6.92 27.48
N THR A 122 -25.32 -6.13 26.94
CA THR A 122 -26.38 -5.45 27.71
C THR A 122 -27.77 -6.03 27.50
N VAL A 123 -27.93 -6.95 26.55
CA VAL A 123 -29.19 -7.65 26.24
C VAL A 123 -29.17 -9.08 26.73
#